data_AF-A0A7Y7H0Q6-F1
#
_entry.id   AF-A0A7Y7H0Q6-F1
#
_cell.length_a   1.000
_cell.length_b   1.000
_cell.length_c   1.000
_cell.angle_alpha   90.00
_cell.angle_beta   90.00
_cell.angle_gamma   90.00
#
_symmetry.space_group_name_H-M   'P 1'
#
loop_
_entity.id
_entity.type
_entity.pdbx_description
1 polymer ?
#
loop_
_entity_poly.entity_id
_entity_poly.type
_entity_poly.pdbx_seq_one_letter_code
_entity_poly.pdbx_strand_id
1 'polypeptide(L)'
;MINWGTGVQWYYGNDLTIDGAGNVGVGTLTPDQKLSVNGTVHAKSVVIDLNGWSDYVFKKDYRLPALNEVKNYIRENKHLPGVPSEAEMTKTGLDVSEVNKLLLKKMEEMTLYMIEAKEEITILKKEVKRLKNKQNKR
;
A
#
# COMPACT_ATOMS: atom_id res chain seq x y z
N MET A 1 -21.35 45.61 20.23
CA MET A 1 -19.88 45.41 20.30
C MET A 1 -19.58 44.07 19.65
N ILE A 2 -18.79 44.08 18.57
CA ILE A 2 -18.33 42.87 17.88
C ILE A 2 -17.12 42.36 18.67
N ASN A 3 -17.25 41.16 19.24
CA ASN A 3 -16.20 40.55 20.05
C ASN A 3 -15.22 39.81 19.13
N TRP A 4 -13.97 40.27 19.09
CA TRP A 4 -12.90 39.63 18.34
C TRP A 4 -12.40 38.44 19.16
N GLY A 5 -12.63 37.24 18.64
CA GLY A 5 -12.31 35.98 19.31
C GLY A 5 -10.85 35.88 19.72
N THR A 6 -10.60 36.07 21.02
CA THR A 6 -9.45 35.50 21.71
C THR A 6 -9.84 34.10 22.14
N GLY A 7 -9.06 33.08 21.74
CA GLY A 7 -9.36 31.66 21.91
C GLY A 7 -9.81 31.25 23.32
N VAL A 8 -11.13 31.25 23.54
CA VAL A 8 -11.75 30.62 24.70
C VAL A 8 -11.99 29.17 24.32
N GLN A 9 -11.19 28.27 24.92
CA GLN A 9 -11.47 26.85 24.92
C GLN A 9 -12.87 26.60 25.48
N TRP A 10 -13.76 26.05 24.65
CA TRP A 10 -15.01 25.47 25.12
C TRP A 10 -14.70 24.04 25.58
N TYR A 11 -14.37 23.87 26.86
CA TYR A 11 -14.14 22.55 27.44
C TYR A 11 -15.47 21.93 27.88
N TYR A 12 -15.99 21.02 27.04
CA TYR A 12 -16.90 19.96 27.45
C TYR A 12 -16.47 18.68 26.75
N GLY A 13 -15.60 17.89 27.40
CA GLY A 13 -15.15 16.59 26.91
C GLY A 13 -14.06 16.67 25.84
N ASN A 14 -13.34 15.56 25.64
CA ASN A 14 -12.24 15.44 24.69
C ASN A 14 -12.72 15.42 23.22
N ASP A 15 -13.92 15.91 22.94
CA ASP A 15 -14.68 15.53 21.74
C ASP A 15 -14.16 16.26 20.50
N LEU A 16 -13.91 17.57 20.56
CA LEU A 16 -13.40 18.38 19.45
C LEU A 16 -12.46 19.49 19.94
N THR A 17 -11.26 19.57 19.35
CA THR A 17 -10.23 20.59 19.63
C THR A 17 -9.85 21.32 18.34
N ILE A 18 -9.64 22.63 18.42
CA ILE A 18 -9.00 23.42 17.36
C ILE A 18 -7.82 24.17 17.99
N ASP A 19 -6.60 23.90 17.52
CA ASP A 19 -5.39 24.51 18.09
C ASP A 19 -5.08 25.91 17.48
N GLY A 20 -4.09 26.60 18.04
CA GLY A 20 -3.63 27.90 17.54
C GLY A 20 -3.01 27.88 16.13
N ALA A 21 -2.69 26.70 15.59
CA ALA A 21 -2.19 26.48 14.23
C ALA A 21 -3.31 26.08 13.24
N GLY A 22 -4.56 26.05 13.70
CA GLY A 22 -5.74 25.68 12.91
C GLY A 22 -5.86 24.18 12.63
N ASN A 23 -5.20 23.34 13.42
CA ASN A 23 -5.37 21.89 13.35
C ASN A 23 -6.62 21.47 14.14
N VAL A 24 -7.35 20.49 13.62
CA VAL A 24 -8.57 19.96 14.22
C VAL A 24 -8.30 18.59 14.84
N GLY A 25 -8.56 18.45 16.14
CA GLY A 25 -8.50 17.18 16.87
C GLY A 25 -9.89 16.66 17.21
N VAL A 26 -10.18 15.38 16.95
CA VAL A 26 -11.39 14.68 17.44
C VAL A 26 -10.93 13.60 18.41
N GLY A 27 -11.32 13.64 19.68
CA GLY A 27 -10.82 12.70 20.70
C GLY A 27 -9.38 12.99 21.20
N THR A 28 -8.77 14.12 20.80
CA THR A 28 -7.40 14.52 21.17
C THR A 28 -7.28 16.03 21.37
N LEU A 29 -6.47 16.44 22.35
CA LEU A 29 -6.13 17.83 22.64
C LEU A 29 -4.87 18.30 21.91
N THR A 30 -4.11 17.35 21.36
CA THR A 30 -2.80 17.61 20.73
C THR A 30 -2.83 17.06 19.30
N PRO A 31 -3.58 17.68 18.38
CA PRO A 31 -3.56 17.29 16.99
C PRO A 31 -2.15 17.54 16.40
N ASP A 32 -1.64 16.55 15.70
CA ASP A 32 -0.33 16.54 15.05
C ASP A 32 -0.41 16.68 13.52
N GLN A 33 -1.64 16.66 12.97
CA GLN A 33 -1.97 16.87 11.57
C GLN A 33 -3.14 17.85 11.45
N LYS A 34 -3.44 18.31 10.22
CA LYS A 34 -4.57 19.21 9.99
C LYS A 34 -5.90 18.65 10.50
N LEU A 35 -6.06 17.33 10.44
CA LEU A 35 -7.13 16.59 11.10
C LEU A 35 -6.53 15.37 11.79
N SER A 36 -6.58 15.32 13.12
CA SER A 36 -6.19 14.16 13.92
C SER A 36 -7.42 13.57 14.62
N VAL A 37 -7.68 12.28 14.42
CA VAL A 37 -8.81 11.58 15.05
C VAL A 37 -8.27 10.45 15.92
N ASN A 38 -8.47 10.56 17.23
CA ASN A 38 -8.16 9.50 18.19
C ASN A 38 -9.41 8.64 18.40
N GLY A 39 -9.69 7.79 17.41
CA GLY A 39 -10.88 6.93 17.37
C GLY A 39 -11.17 6.44 15.97
N THR A 40 -12.34 5.84 15.77
CA THR A 40 -12.76 5.29 14.48
C THR A 40 -13.46 6.34 13.63
N VAL A 41 -13.04 6.48 12.37
CA VAL A 41 -13.75 7.28 11.35
C VAL A 41 -14.72 6.38 10.60
N HIS A 42 -16.03 6.66 10.68
CA HIS A 42 -17.03 6.00 9.86
C HIS A 42 -17.48 6.92 8.73
N ALA A 43 -17.13 6.58 7.49
CA ALA A 43 -17.42 7.38 6.31
C ALA A 43 -18.06 6.51 5.21
N LYS A 44 -18.96 7.11 4.42
CA LYS A 44 -19.52 6.45 3.23
C LYS A 44 -18.52 6.41 2.06
N SER A 45 -17.70 7.44 1.92
CA SER A 45 -16.69 7.57 0.87
C SER A 45 -15.59 8.51 1.34
N VAL A 46 -14.36 8.20 0.96
CA VAL A 46 -13.18 9.05 1.17
C VAL A 46 -12.45 9.11 -0.16
N VAL A 47 -12.27 10.32 -0.70
CA VAL A 47 -11.44 10.57 -1.88
C VAL A 47 -10.10 11.08 -1.38
N ILE A 48 -9.01 10.43 -1.79
CA ILE A 48 -7.66 10.83 -1.43
C ILE A 48 -6.98 11.34 -2.68
N ASP A 49 -6.57 12.61 -2.65
CA ASP A 49 -5.83 13.21 -3.76
C ASP A 49 -4.42 12.64 -3.80
N LEU A 50 -4.01 12.16 -4.97
CA LEU A 50 -2.71 11.55 -5.18
C LEU A 50 -1.85 12.50 -6.01
N ASN A 51 -0.70 12.91 -5.46
CA ASN A 51 0.32 13.63 -6.21
C ASN A 51 1.04 12.65 -7.15
N GLY A 52 0.40 12.34 -8.27
CA GLY A 52 0.86 11.39 -9.27
C GLY A 52 0.37 9.97 -9.03
N TRP A 53 -0.14 9.35 -10.10
CA TRP A 53 -0.35 7.92 -10.20
C TRP A 53 0.71 7.36 -11.13
N SER A 54 1.64 6.59 -10.58
CA SER A 54 2.73 6.02 -11.37
C SER A 54 2.39 4.57 -11.67
N ASP A 55 1.69 4.33 -12.79
CA ASP A 55 1.61 3.01 -13.42
C ASP A 55 2.92 2.79 -14.21
N TYR A 56 3.96 2.43 -13.47
CA TYR A 56 5.29 2.21 -14.05
C TYR A 56 5.65 0.74 -14.18
N VAL A 57 4.93 -0.17 -13.51
CA VAL A 57 5.25 -1.61 -13.55
C VAL A 57 5.03 -2.18 -14.96
N PHE A 58 4.08 -1.65 -15.71
CA PHE A 58 3.84 -2.05 -17.10
C PHE A 58 4.66 -1.28 -18.15
N LYS A 59 5.56 -0.38 -17.74
CA LYS A 59 6.44 0.31 -18.69
C LYS A 59 7.52 -0.64 -19.19
N LYS A 60 7.96 -0.43 -20.44
CA LYS A 60 8.95 -1.30 -21.11
C LYS A 60 10.31 -1.34 -20.42
N ASP A 61 10.67 -0.27 -19.72
CA ASP A 61 11.90 -0.12 -18.96
C ASP A 61 11.79 -0.61 -17.51
N TYR A 62 10.63 -1.12 -17.10
CA TYR A 62 10.46 -1.70 -15.78
C TYR A 62 11.25 -3.00 -15.63
N ARG A 63 12.16 -3.01 -14.66
CA ARG A 63 12.90 -4.21 -14.28
C ARG A 63 12.12 -5.01 -13.25
N LEU A 64 11.36 -6.00 -13.70
CA LEU A 64 10.71 -6.97 -12.80
C LEU A 64 11.80 -7.73 -12.01
N PRO A 65 11.78 -7.72 -10.66
CA PRO A 65 12.75 -8.47 -9.88
C PRO A 65 12.70 -9.97 -10.20
N ALA A 66 13.83 -10.67 -10.10
CA ALA A 66 13.77 -12.12 -10.29
C ALA A 66 13.12 -12.78 -9.04
N LEU A 67 12.27 -13.80 -9.22
CA LEU A 67 11.63 -14.50 -8.09
C LEU A 67 12.64 -15.07 -7.08
N ASN A 68 13.84 -15.42 -7.51
CA ASN A 68 14.93 -15.84 -6.61
C ASN A 68 15.45 -14.67 -5.75
N GLU A 69 15.59 -13.47 -6.32
CA GLU A 69 15.96 -12.26 -5.57
C GLU A 69 14.87 -11.93 -4.53
N VAL A 70 13.60 -11.96 -4.96
CA VAL A 70 12.44 -11.74 -4.08
C VAL A 70 12.40 -12.77 -2.95
N LYS A 71 12.62 -14.05 -3.25
CA LYS A 71 12.67 -15.14 -2.26
C LYS A 71 13.78 -14.91 -1.23
N ASN A 72 14.96 -14.51 -1.66
CA ASN A 72 16.08 -14.23 -0.75
C ASN A 72 15.75 -13.04 0.14
N TYR A 73 15.21 -11.96 -0.44
CA TYR A 73 14.79 -10.80 0.32
C TYR A 73 13.76 -11.14 1.40
N ILE A 74 12.73 -11.93 1.08
CA ILE A 74 11.71 -12.35 2.05
C ILE A 74 12.34 -13.18 3.18
N ARG A 75 13.29 -14.06 2.86
CA ARG A 75 13.96 -14.89 3.88
C ARG A 75 14.74 -14.05 4.88
N GLU A 76 15.42 -13.01 4.39
CA GLU A 76 16.26 -12.11 5.18
C GLU A 76 15.42 -11.06 5.95
N ASN A 77 14.44 -10.44 5.30
CA ASN A 77 13.73 -9.26 5.81
C ASN A 77 12.33 -9.57 6.35
N LYS A 78 11.78 -10.77 6.12
CA LYS A 78 10.43 -11.20 6.55
C LYS A 78 9.26 -10.39 5.97
N HIS A 79 9.50 -9.54 4.98
CA HIS A 79 8.48 -8.83 4.22
C HIS A 79 8.88 -8.74 2.74
N LEU A 80 7.97 -8.23 1.90
CA LEU A 80 8.22 -8.05 0.47
C LEU A 80 9.13 -6.84 0.20
N PRO A 81 9.94 -6.85 -0.88
CA PRO A 81 10.73 -5.69 -1.29
C PRO A 81 9.88 -4.43 -1.48
N GLY A 82 10.28 -3.34 -0.84
CA GLY A 82 9.58 -2.05 -0.90
C GLY A 82 8.30 -1.97 -0.07
N VAL A 83 7.94 -3.03 0.66
CA VAL A 83 6.90 -2.98 1.69
C VAL A 83 7.56 -2.70 3.03
N PRO A 84 7.09 -1.71 3.82
CA PRO A 84 7.65 -1.47 5.15
C PRO A 84 7.51 -2.69 6.06
N SER A 85 8.47 -2.84 6.96
CA SER A 85 8.41 -3.84 8.02
C SER A 85 7.31 -3.51 9.04
N GLU A 86 6.91 -4.50 9.84
CA GLU A 86 5.97 -4.30 10.94
C GLU A 86 6.46 -3.23 11.94
N ALA A 87 7.76 -3.23 12.24
CA ALA A 87 8.38 -2.25 13.13
C ALA A 87 8.30 -0.82 12.57
N GLU A 88 8.42 -0.65 11.26
CA GLU A 88 8.26 0.65 10.60
C GLU A 88 6.79 1.08 10.61
N MET A 89 5.87 0.19 10.23
CA MET A 89 4.43 0.49 10.17
C MET A 89 3.84 0.87 11.54
N THR A 90 4.29 0.20 12.60
CA THR A 90 3.82 0.48 13.97
C THR A 90 4.36 1.80 14.53
N LYS A 91 5.53 2.25 14.06
CA LYS A 91 6.16 3.50 14.53
C LYS A 91 5.58 4.74 13.85
N THR A 92 5.40 4.71 12.53
CA THR A 92 5.02 5.90 11.76
C THR A 92 3.52 6.00 11.49
N GLY A 93 2.76 4.97 11.85
CA GLY A 93 1.42 4.78 11.31
C GLY A 93 1.47 4.42 9.82
N LEU A 94 0.30 4.29 9.23
CA LEU A 94 0.14 3.79 7.86
C LEU A 94 -0.67 4.80 7.06
N ASP A 95 -0.03 5.39 6.05
CA ASP A 95 -0.74 6.19 5.06
C ASP A 95 -1.50 5.24 4.12
N VAL A 96 -2.83 5.30 4.19
CA VAL A 96 -3.74 4.44 3.41
C VAL A 96 -3.51 4.64 1.91
N SER A 97 -3.15 5.84 1.48
CA SER A 97 -2.91 6.14 0.07
C SER A 97 -1.62 5.49 -0.43
N GLU A 98 -0.54 5.57 0.34
CA GLU A 98 0.74 4.96 0.00
C GLU A 98 0.66 3.43 0.05
N VAL A 99 -0.06 2.87 1.01
CA VAL A 99 -0.29 1.43 1.05
C VAL A 99 -1.16 0.94 -0.09
N ASN A 100 -2.20 1.66 -0.48
CA ASN A 100 -3.00 1.29 -1.66
C ASN A 100 -2.16 1.33 -2.95
N LYS A 101 -1.32 2.36 -3.14
CA LYS A 101 -0.38 2.43 -4.28
C LYS A 101 0.58 1.24 -4.28
N LEU A 102 1.15 0.92 -3.11
CA LEU A 102 2.09 -0.18 -2.97
C LEU A 102 1.42 -1.54 -3.21
N LEU A 103 0.21 -1.75 -2.72
CA LEU A 103 -0.58 -2.96 -2.98
C LEU A 103 -0.84 -3.14 -4.47
N LEU A 104 -1.21 -2.06 -5.17
CA LEU A 104 -1.42 -2.09 -6.62
C LEU A 104 -0.14 -2.47 -7.36
N LYS A 105 0.99 -1.82 -7.05
CA LYS A 105 2.29 -2.21 -7.61
C LYS A 105 2.57 -3.71 -7.43
N LYS A 106 2.29 -4.25 -6.24
CA LYS A 106 2.51 -5.68 -5.96
C LYS A 106 1.56 -6.60 -6.73
N MET A 107 0.32 -6.18 -6.95
CA MET A 107 -0.61 -6.90 -7.82
C MET A 107 -0.16 -6.88 -9.29
N GLU A 108 0.39 -5.77 -9.77
CA GLU A 108 0.94 -5.64 -11.12
C GLU A 108 2.17 -6.55 -11.31
N GLU A 109 3.13 -6.51 -10.37
CA GLU A 109 4.30 -7.41 -10.39
C GLU A 109 3.88 -8.89 -10.36
N MET A 110 2.92 -9.24 -9.51
CA MET A 110 2.36 -10.59 -9.43
C MET A 110 1.68 -11.01 -10.73
N THR A 111 0.98 -10.09 -11.40
CA THR A 111 0.35 -10.35 -12.69
C THR A 111 1.40 -10.69 -13.75
N LEU A 112 2.53 -9.98 -13.78
CA LEU A 112 3.64 -10.29 -14.69
C LEU A 112 4.25 -11.67 -14.40
N TYR A 113 4.51 -12.01 -13.14
CA TYR A 113 4.99 -13.36 -12.80
C TYR A 113 3.99 -14.46 -13.18
N MET A 114 2.67 -14.21 -13.05
CA MET A 114 1.64 -15.17 -13.45
C MET A 114 1.60 -15.38 -14.96
N ILE A 115 1.82 -14.33 -15.75
CA ILE A 115 1.93 -14.42 -17.21
C ILE A 115 3.15 -15.27 -17.58
N GLU A 116 4.33 -14.97 -17.04
CA GLU A 116 5.57 -15.74 -17.28
C GLU A 116 5.39 -17.23 -16.90
N ALA A 117 4.84 -17.50 -15.71
CA ALA A 117 4.57 -18.86 -15.27
C ALA A 117 3.59 -19.60 -16.20
N LYS A 118 2.57 -18.92 -16.72
CA LYS A 118 1.59 -19.51 -17.65
C LYS A 118 2.24 -19.88 -18.98
N GLU A 119 3.14 -19.05 -19.48
CA GLU A 119 3.90 -19.31 -20.70
C GLU A 119 4.81 -20.53 -20.53
N GLU A 120 5.57 -20.58 -19.43
CA GLU A 120 6.43 -21.72 -19.09
C GLU A 120 5.62 -23.03 -18.97
N ILE A 121 4.50 -23.00 -18.25
CA ILE A 121 3.59 -24.15 -18.15
C ILE A 121 3.10 -24.60 -19.54
N THR A 122 2.82 -23.66 -20.43
CA THR A 122 2.36 -23.98 -21.79
C THR A 122 3.47 -24.65 -22.61
N ILE A 123 4.71 -24.18 -22.48
CA ILE A 123 5.88 -24.77 -23.11
C ILE A 123 6.11 -26.19 -22.56
N LEU A 124 6.11 -26.35 -21.24
CA LEU A 124 6.30 -27.65 -20.58
C LEU A 124 5.22 -28.65 -21.00
N LYS A 125 3.94 -28.24 -21.08
CA LYS A 125 2.84 -29.11 -21.56
C LYS A 125 3.06 -29.59 -23.00
N LYS A 126 3.54 -28.71 -23.89
CA LYS A 126 3.88 -29.09 -25.28
C LYS A 126 5.02 -30.10 -25.31
N GLU A 127 6.05 -29.90 -24.51
CA GLU A 127 7.19 -30.83 -24.45
C GLU A 127 6.80 -32.19 -23.89
N VAL A 128 6.03 -32.23 -22.80
CA VAL A 128 5.49 -33.47 -22.24
C VAL A 128 4.67 -34.24 -23.29
N LYS A 129 3.83 -33.55 -24.08
CA LYS A 129 3.08 -34.18 -25.18
C LYS A 129 4.00 -34.77 -26.25
N ARG A 130 5.07 -34.05 -26.62
CA ARG A 130 6.07 -34.51 -27.59
C ARG A 130 6.80 -35.77 -27.12
N LEU A 131 7.21 -35.81 -25.86
CA LEU A 131 7.90 -36.95 -25.26
C LEU A 131 7.01 -38.18 -25.18
N LYS A 132 5.75 -38.02 -24.74
CA LYS A 132 4.76 -39.12 -24.71
C LYS A 132 4.54 -39.73 -26.10
N ASN A 133 4.43 -38.90 -27.14
CA ASN A 133 4.27 -39.39 -28.50
C ASN A 133 5.50 -40.14 -29.03
N LYS A 134 6.71 -39.80 -28.57
CA LYS A 134 7.94 -40.54 -28.92
C LYS A 134 8.01 -41.89 -28.20
N GLN A 135 7.57 -41.96 -26.95
CA GLN A 135 7.51 -43.21 -26.19
C GLN A 135 6.49 -44.19 -26.77
N ASN A 136 5.30 -43.73 -27.17
CA ASN A 136 4.26 -44.58 -27.75
C ASN A 136 4.56 -45.08 -29.19
N LYS A 137 5.65 -44.62 -29.82
CA LYS A 137 6.10 -45.05 -31.15
C LYS A 137 7.25 -46.07 -31.10
N ARG A 138 7.74 -46.40 -29.90
CA ARG A 138 8.73 -47.45 -29.66
C ARG A 138 8.03 -48.67 -29.08
#